data_AF-A0A954Z9Q3-F1
#
_entry.id   AF-A0A954Z9Q3-F1
#
_cell.length_a   1.000
_cell.length_b   1.000
_cell.length_c   1.000
_cell.angle_alpha   90.00
_cell.angle_beta   90.00
_cell.angle_gamma   90.00
#
_symmetry.space_group_name_H-M   'P 1'
#
loop_
_entity.id
_entity.type
_entity.pdbx_description
1 polymer ?
#
loop_
_entity_poly.entity_id
_entity_poly.type
_entity_poly.pdbx_seq_one_letter_code
_entity_poly.pdbx_strand_id
1 'polypeptide(L)'
;MHADYKNPLVRQLRDYHQQEPRERLLARIDAAERLISKVDIDEKYPSEQVLEQLNASNDVEPRRKIAGRDLVHDLRLLVEDWSDAADLEADAMGEQVFTVEELARQFNVSTKT
;
A
#
# COMPACT_ATOMS: atom_id res chain seq x y z
N MET A 1 -14.08 5.48 -0.01
CA MET A 1 -14.12 4.19 0.74
C MET A 1 -14.90 3.14 -0.04
N HIS A 2 -14.19 2.39 -0.87
CA HIS A 2 -14.76 1.37 -1.75
C HIS A 2 -15.14 0.09 -1.01
N ALA A 3 -16.26 -0.54 -1.35
CA ALA A 3 -16.64 -1.83 -0.74
C ALA A 3 -16.26 -3.05 -1.61
N ASP A 4 -15.90 -2.81 -2.88
CA ASP A 4 -15.85 -3.82 -3.94
C ASP A 4 -14.50 -4.56 -4.06
N TYR A 5 -13.77 -4.67 -2.96
CA TYR A 5 -12.54 -5.46 -2.88
C TYR A 5 -12.84 -6.95 -3.10
N LYS A 6 -12.10 -7.57 -4.03
CA LYS A 6 -12.18 -9.00 -4.36
C LYS A 6 -11.45 -9.85 -3.33
N ASN A 7 -10.33 -9.34 -2.81
CA ASN A 7 -9.53 -10.00 -1.81
C ASN A 7 -9.73 -9.38 -0.41
N PRO A 8 -10.12 -10.18 0.60
CA PRO A 8 -10.32 -9.68 1.96
C PRO A 8 -9.03 -9.13 2.59
N LEU A 9 -7.85 -9.59 2.17
CA LEU A 9 -6.56 -9.09 2.66
C LEU A 9 -6.35 -7.63 2.25
N VAL A 10 -6.65 -7.28 1.00
CA VAL A 10 -6.47 -5.90 0.51
C VAL A 10 -7.46 -4.96 1.19
N ARG A 11 -8.68 -5.42 1.45
CA ARG A 11 -9.65 -4.66 2.26
C ARG A 11 -9.14 -4.40 3.68
N GLN A 12 -8.55 -5.40 4.32
CA GLN A 12 -7.96 -5.24 5.66
C GLN A 12 -6.79 -4.25 5.67
N LEU A 13 -5.95 -4.26 4.62
CA LEU A 13 -4.86 -3.30 4.47
C LEU A 13 -5.37 -1.87 4.41
N ARG A 14 -6.44 -1.62 3.66
CA ARG A 14 -7.09 -0.31 3.66
C ARG A 14 -7.48 0.08 5.08
N ASP A 15 -8.26 -0.76 5.76
CA ASP A 15 -8.81 -0.44 7.09
C ASP A 15 -7.69 -0.16 8.12
N TYR A 16 -6.57 -0.87 8.02
CA TYR A 16 -5.44 -0.70 8.94
C TYR A 16 -4.61 0.54 8.65
N HIS A 17 -4.36 0.86 7.37
CA HIS A 17 -3.41 1.90 6.98
C HIS A 17 -4.07 3.25 6.65
N GLN A 18 -5.40 3.33 6.53
CA GLN A 18 -6.09 4.58 6.19
C GLN A 18 -5.88 5.69 7.24
N GLN A 19 -5.61 5.33 8.50
CA GLN A 19 -5.34 6.30 9.58
C GLN A 19 -3.84 6.60 9.74
N GLU A 20 -2.99 6.16 8.80
CA GLU A 20 -1.59 6.56 8.81
C GLU A 20 -1.41 8.01 8.35
N PRO A 21 -0.34 8.69 8.81
CA PRO A 21 -0.01 10.04 8.36
C PRO A 21 0.10 10.14 6.84
N ARG A 22 -0.31 11.29 6.30
CA ARG A 22 -0.25 11.62 4.87
C ARG A 22 1.03 11.18 4.15
N GLU A 23 2.22 11.42 4.72
CA GLU A 23 3.49 11.06 4.08
C GLU A 23 3.62 9.54 3.87
N ARG A 24 3.12 8.75 4.83
CA ARG A 24 3.11 7.30 4.72
C ARG A 24 2.07 6.84 3.70
N LEU A 25 0.89 7.47 3.67
CA LEU A 25 -0.11 7.20 2.65
C LEU A 25 0.44 7.47 1.24
N LEU A 26 1.13 8.58 1.03
CA LEU A 26 1.78 8.89 -0.26
C LEU A 26 2.84 7.87 -0.66
N ALA A 27 3.71 7.45 0.27
CA ALA A 27 4.70 6.41 -0.01
C ALA A 27 4.04 5.07 -0.37
N ARG A 28 2.93 4.74 0.28
CA ARG A 28 2.15 3.53 -0.01
C ARG A 28 1.41 3.60 -1.34
N ILE A 29 0.88 4.77 -1.71
CA ILE A 29 0.26 5.01 -3.01
C ILE A 29 1.29 4.77 -4.12
N ASP A 30 2.48 5.38 -4.04
CA ASP A 30 3.55 5.18 -5.02
C ASP A 30 3.99 3.69 -5.09
N ALA A 31 4.09 3.00 -3.95
CA ALA A 31 4.36 1.57 -3.91
C ALA A 31 3.27 0.74 -4.62
N ALA A 32 1.99 1.07 -4.38
CA ALA A 32 0.85 0.40 -5.00
C ALA A 32 0.79 0.65 -6.52
N GLU A 33 1.02 1.87 -6.99
CA GLU A 33 1.07 2.22 -8.41
C GLU A 33 2.21 1.49 -9.15
N ARG A 34 3.39 1.43 -8.53
CA ARG A 34 4.52 0.66 -9.05
C ARG A 34 4.21 -0.83 -9.10
N LEU A 35 3.50 -1.37 -8.10
CA LEU A 35 3.10 -2.77 -8.08
C LEU A 35 2.08 -3.06 -9.19
N ILE A 36 1.05 -2.22 -9.35
CA ILE A 36 0.07 -2.33 -10.45
C ILE A 36 0.77 -2.42 -11.81
N SER A 37 1.82 -1.62 -12.02
CA SER A 37 2.56 -1.59 -13.29
C SER A 37 3.41 -2.83 -13.55
N LYS A 38 3.71 -3.62 -12.51
CA LYS A 38 4.55 -4.83 -12.58
C LYS A 38 3.76 -6.14 -12.57
N VAL A 39 2.54 -6.12 -12.03
CA VAL A 39 1.69 -7.30 -11.89
C VAL A 39 1.21 -7.76 -13.26
N ASP A 40 1.47 -9.02 -13.58
CA ASP A 40 0.84 -9.71 -14.70
C ASP A 40 -0.56 -10.18 -14.28
N ILE A 41 -1.57 -9.84 -15.09
CA ILE A 41 -2.98 -10.16 -14.80
C ILE A 41 -3.28 -11.66 -14.85
N ASP A 42 -2.48 -12.44 -15.59
CA ASP A 42 -2.70 -13.88 -15.78
C ASP A 42 -1.95 -14.73 -14.75
N GLU A 43 -1.09 -14.12 -13.93
CA GLU A 43 -0.34 -14.78 -12.87
C GLU A 43 -1.05 -14.78 -11.51
N LYS A 44 -0.46 -15.48 -10.54
CA LYS A 44 -0.93 -15.51 -9.15
C LYS A 44 0.19 -15.15 -8.20
N TYR A 45 -0.08 -14.18 -7.33
CA TYR A 45 0.91 -13.64 -6.40
C TYR A 45 0.64 -14.12 -4.98
N PRO A 46 1.65 -14.63 -4.26
CA PRO A 46 1.54 -14.86 -2.83
C PRO A 46 1.20 -13.57 -2.09
N SER A 47 0.31 -13.65 -1.10
CA SER A 47 -0.03 -12.49 -0.27
C SER A 47 1.20 -11.89 0.43
N GLU A 48 2.16 -12.71 0.86
CA GLU A 48 3.44 -12.25 1.45
C GLU A 48 4.17 -11.27 0.55
N GLN A 49 4.34 -11.64 -0.72
CA GLN A 49 5.03 -10.81 -1.69
C GLN A 49 4.29 -9.49 -1.92
N VAL A 50 2.96 -9.51 -1.97
CA VAL A 50 2.15 -8.28 -2.11
C VAL A 50 2.34 -7.37 -0.89
N LEU A 51 2.32 -7.93 0.31
CA LEU A 51 2.51 -7.20 1.56
C LEU A 51 3.89 -6.55 1.66
N GLU A 52 4.93 -7.31 1.30
CA GLU A 52 6.31 -6.81 1.24
C GLU A 52 6.45 -5.65 0.24
N GLN A 53 5.86 -5.77 -0.95
CA GLN A 53 5.91 -4.74 -1.99
C GLN A 53 5.12 -3.48 -1.62
N LEU A 54 4.05 -3.60 -0.83
CA LEU A 54 3.26 -2.47 -0.32
C LEU A 54 3.82 -1.88 0.98
N ASN A 55 4.97 -2.38 1.46
CA ASN A 55 5.54 -2.05 2.77
C ASN A 55 4.50 -2.17 3.91
N ALA A 56 3.59 -3.13 3.79
CA ALA A 56 2.46 -3.31 4.68
C ALA A 56 2.69 -4.56 5.53
N SER A 57 3.15 -4.36 6.77
CA SER A 57 3.26 -5.45 7.74
C SER A 57 1.94 -5.59 8.48
N ASN A 58 1.15 -6.59 8.11
CA ASN A 58 -0.01 -7.01 8.89
C ASN A 58 0.23 -8.42 9.44
N ASP A 59 -0.29 -8.70 10.64
CA ASP A 59 -0.16 -10.00 11.31
C ASP A 59 -1.17 -11.03 10.72
N VAL A 60 -1.37 -10.97 9.40
CA VAL A 60 -2.37 -11.75 8.71
C VAL A 60 -1.72 -12.98 8.14
N GLU A 61 -2.28 -14.17 8.43
CA GLU A 61 -1.75 -15.45 7.96
C GLU A 61 -1.49 -15.43 6.44
N PRO A 62 -0.21 -15.41 6.03
CA PRO A 62 0.10 -15.26 4.62
C PRO A 62 0.09 -16.63 3.95
N ARG A 63 -1.08 -17.11 3.53
CA ARG A 63 -1.18 -18.42 2.87
C ARG A 63 -2.06 -18.45 1.63
N ARG A 64 -2.48 -17.28 1.13
CA ARG A 64 -3.38 -17.20 -0.04
C ARG A 64 -2.67 -16.57 -1.23
N LYS A 65 -2.80 -17.23 -2.37
CA LYS A 65 -2.43 -16.66 -3.67
C LYS A 65 -3.57 -15.79 -4.18
N ILE A 66 -3.24 -14.59 -4.64
CA ILE A 66 -4.15 -13.61 -5.22
C ILE A 66 -4.00 -13.66 -6.73
N ALA A 67 -5.11 -13.75 -7.49
CA ALA A 67 -5.04 -13.65 -8.94
C ALA A 67 -4.60 -12.24 -9.35
N GLY A 68 -3.69 -12.12 -10.31
CA GLY A 68 -3.14 -10.83 -10.75
C GLY A 68 -4.23 -9.85 -11.17
N ARG A 69 -5.24 -10.32 -11.89
CA ARG A 69 -6.42 -9.50 -12.26
C ARG A 69 -7.16 -8.92 -11.05
N ASP A 70 -7.41 -9.74 -10.03
CA ASP A 70 -8.09 -9.30 -8.80
C ASP A 70 -7.18 -8.37 -7.99
N LEU A 71 -5.87 -8.66 -7.98
CA LEU A 71 -4.86 -7.84 -7.32
C LEU A 71 -4.80 -6.44 -7.92
N VAL A 72 -4.69 -6.31 -9.25
CA VAL A 72 -4.68 -5.00 -9.93
C VAL A 72 -5.95 -4.22 -9.66
N HIS A 73 -7.11 -4.89 -9.69
CA HIS A 73 -8.39 -4.27 -9.36
C HIS A 73 -8.39 -3.72 -7.94
N ASP A 74 -8.02 -4.54 -6.96
CA ASP A 74 -8.02 -4.14 -5.55
C ASP A 74 -6.97 -3.07 -5.23
N LEU A 75 -5.80 -3.12 -5.87
CA LEU A 75 -4.76 -2.11 -5.69
C LEU A 75 -5.19 -0.73 -6.23
N ARG A 76 -5.97 -0.68 -7.31
CA ARG A 76 -6.52 0.59 -7.82
C ARG A 76 -7.49 1.21 -6.82
N LEU A 77 -8.41 0.41 -6.27
CA LEU A 77 -9.32 0.86 -5.22
C LEU A 77 -8.55 1.30 -3.96
N LEU A 78 -7.44 0.63 -3.64
CA LEU A 78 -6.58 0.99 -2.50
C LEU A 78 -5.89 2.34 -2.71
N VAL A 79 -5.38 2.60 -3.92
CA VAL A 79 -4.81 3.91 -4.28
C VAL A 79 -5.85 5.01 -4.18
N GLU A 80 -7.06 4.78 -4.69
CA GLU A 80 -8.17 5.74 -4.58
C GLU A 80 -8.51 6.03 -3.11
N ASP A 81 -8.74 4.99 -2.30
CA ASP A 81 -9.10 5.15 -0.88
C ASP A 81 -7.99 5.82 -0.04
N TRP A 82 -6.71 5.53 -0.33
CA TRP A 82 -5.58 6.19 0.34
C TRP A 82 -5.36 7.62 -0.14
N SER A 83 -5.62 7.91 -1.40
CA SER A 83 -5.53 9.28 -1.93
C SER A 83 -6.58 10.17 -1.30
N ASP A 84 -7.83 9.68 -1.21
CA ASP A 84 -8.92 10.38 -0.51
C ASP A 84 -8.55 10.63 0.96
N ALA A 85 -7.97 9.64 1.65
CA ALA A 85 -7.54 9.80 3.04
C ALA A 85 -6.40 10.82 3.20
N ALA A 86 -5.43 10.80 2.29
CA ALA A 86 -4.29 11.72 2.30
C ALA A 86 -4.72 13.18 2.01
N ASP A 87 -5.77 13.38 1.21
CA ASP A 87 -6.35 14.70 0.93
C ASP A 87 -7.11 15.24 2.16
N LEU A 88 -7.91 14.37 2.82
CA LEU A 88 -8.61 14.71 4.06
C LEU A 88 -7.66 15.08 5.22
N GLU A 89 -6.50 14.45 5.33
CA GLU A 89 -5.49 14.82 6.34
C GLU A 89 -4.84 16.18 6.06
N ALA A 90 -4.59 16.52 4.79
CA ALA A 90 -4.03 17.83 4.43
C ALA A 90 -4.96 18.99 4.82
N ASP A 91 -6.26 18.80 4.66
CA ASP A 91 -7.27 19.76 5.09
C ASP A 91 -7.48 19.79 6.62
N ALA A 92 -7.12 18.71 7.32
CA ALA A 92 -7.31 18.57 8.76
C ALA A 92 -6.11 19.07 9.61
N MET A 93 -4.90 19.18 9.05
CA MET A 93 -3.70 19.59 9.79
C MET A 93 -2.94 20.74 9.13
N GLY A 94 -3.17 21.96 9.62
CA GLY A 94 -2.16 23.02 9.54
C GLY A 94 -0.93 22.64 10.37
N GLU A 95 0.19 22.45 9.68
CA GLU A 95 1.56 22.24 10.19
C GLU A 95 1.87 20.88 10.87
N GLN A 96 2.49 19.98 10.11
CA GLN A 96 3.79 19.42 10.50
C GLN A 96 4.53 18.85 9.27
N VAL A 97 5.55 19.57 8.81
CA VAL A 97 6.41 19.13 7.69
C VAL A 97 7.48 18.21 8.25
N PHE A 98 7.47 16.94 7.86
CA PHE A 98 8.59 16.03 8.10
C PHE A 98 9.41 15.86 6.81
N THR A 99 10.71 16.06 6.97
CA THR A 99 11.70 16.15 5.90
C THR A 99 12.11 14.77 5.39
N VAL A 100 12.72 14.77 4.20
CA VAL A 100 13.18 13.64 3.37
C VAL A 100 14.05 12.59 4.11
N GLU A 101 14.49 12.88 5.33
CA GLU A 101 15.41 12.07 6.13
C GLU A 101 14.79 10.80 6.74
N GLU A 102 13.46 10.75 6.91
CA GLU A 102 12.80 9.56 7.48
C GLU A 102 12.60 8.43 6.45
N LEU A 103 12.58 8.76 5.15
CA LEU A 103 12.46 7.78 4.06
C LEU A 103 13.71 6.89 3.88
N ALA A 104 14.87 7.32 4.38
CA ALA A 104 16.13 6.59 4.18
C ALA A 104 16.34 5.42 5.15
N ARG A 105 15.58 5.33 6.26
CA ARG A 105 15.82 4.30 7.29
C ARG A 105 15.11 2.97 7.03
N GLN A 106 14.11 2.93 6.13
CA GLN A 106 13.33 1.72 5.84
C GLN A 106 13.85 0.94 4.63
N PHE A 107 14.82 1.50 3.89
CA PHE A 107 15.59 0.79 2.89
C PHE A 107 16.82 0.16 3.54
N ASN A 108 16.61 -0.96 4.22
CA ASN A 108 17.69 -1.84 4.69
C ASN A 108 18.33 -2.59 3.50
N VAL A 109 18.67 -1.87 2.42
CA VAL A 109 19.56 -2.38 1.39
C VAL A 109 20.99 -2.10 1.84
N SER A 110 21.71 -3.19 2.05
CA SER A 110 23.11 -3.19 2.41
C SER A 110 23.90 -2.34 1.42
N THR A 111 24.43 -1.21 1.87
CA THR A 111 25.61 -0.61 1.24
C THR A 111 26.78 -1.55 1.53
N LYS A 112 26.91 -2.61 0.73
CA LYS A 112 28.15 -3.40 0.68
C LYS A 112 28.60 -3.57 -0.75
N THR A 113 29.64 -2.77 -1.03
CA THR A 113 30.73 -2.94 -2.01
C THR A 113 30.39 -2.88 -3.49
#